data_AF-A0A9P7K586-F1
#
_entry.id   AF-A0A9P7K586-F1
#
_cell.length_a   1.000
_cell.length_b   1.000
_cell.length_c   1.000
_cell.angle_alpha   90.00
_cell.angle_beta   90.00
_cell.angle_gamma   90.00
#
_symmetry.space_group_name_H-M   'P 1'
#
loop_
_entity.id
_entity.type
_entity.pdbx_description
1 polymer ?
#
loop_
_entity_poly.entity_id
_entity_poly.type
_entity_poly.pdbx_seq_one_letter_code
_entity_poly.pdbx_strand_id
1 'polypeptide(L)'
;MAILQYAAKYNHTDLVDEAAPLTIEYEFLEVKNQFEKGSRIPYIWLEYREQWASIIKWIYTVNPPISTQHKGGLSECNLWKPFYWKVLEDLKMCPSRVKRARQFIEMDITRKLEDCSHCIRRAQKWIIAAEAKIEAIQPLSNFL
;
A
#
# COMPACT_ATOMS: atom_id res chain seq x y z
N MET A 1 16.87 -6.14 -7.99
CA MET A 1 16.68 -5.70 -9.40
C MET A 1 17.14 -6.73 -10.43
N ALA A 2 18.31 -7.36 -10.28
CA ALA A 2 18.79 -8.40 -11.22
C ALA A 2 17.79 -9.55 -11.48
N ILE A 3 17.06 -10.00 -10.45
CA ILE A 3 16.03 -11.04 -10.57
C ILE A 3 14.91 -10.62 -11.52
N LEU A 4 14.38 -9.40 -11.38
CA LEU A 4 13.30 -8.91 -12.24
C LEU A 4 13.75 -8.75 -13.71
N GLN A 5 15.00 -8.32 -13.95
CA GLN A 5 15.56 -8.29 -15.31
C GLN A 5 15.68 -9.69 -15.91
N TYR A 6 16.25 -10.63 -15.16
CA TYR A 6 16.41 -12.01 -15.58
C TYR A 6 15.05 -12.63 -15.89
N ALA A 7 14.11 -12.53 -14.95
CA ALA A 7 12.77 -13.09 -15.09
C ALA A 7 12.03 -12.52 -16.30
N ALA A 8 12.06 -11.20 -16.50
CA ALA A 8 11.45 -10.56 -17.66
C ALA A 8 12.13 -10.96 -18.98
N LYS A 9 13.46 -11.10 -19.00
CA LYS A 9 14.23 -11.49 -20.20
C LYS A 9 13.91 -12.91 -20.67
N TYR A 10 13.68 -13.82 -19.73
CA TYR A 10 13.41 -15.24 -20.00
C TYR A 10 11.92 -15.63 -19.84
N ASN A 11 11.04 -14.64 -19.69
CA ASN A 11 9.59 -14.82 -19.58
C ASN A 11 9.15 -15.71 -18.40
N HIS A 12 9.84 -15.62 -17.26
CA HIS A 12 9.44 -16.25 -16.00
C HIS A 12 8.43 -15.37 -15.27
N THR A 13 7.15 -15.51 -15.63
CA THR A 13 6.06 -14.65 -15.13
C THR A 13 5.86 -14.74 -13.62
N ASP A 14 6.03 -15.94 -13.06
CA ASP A 14 6.04 -16.20 -11.61
C ASP A 14 7.11 -15.40 -10.87
N LEU A 15 8.36 -15.47 -11.35
CA LEU A 15 9.49 -14.73 -10.77
C LEU A 15 9.35 -13.22 -10.97
N VAL A 16 8.75 -12.79 -12.08
CA VAL A 16 8.43 -11.38 -12.33
C VAL A 16 7.47 -10.88 -11.25
N ASP A 17 6.39 -11.61 -10.97
CA ASP A 17 5.36 -11.20 -10.01
C ASP A 17 5.85 -11.25 -8.56
N GLU A 18 6.74 -12.17 -8.23
CA GLU A 18 7.40 -12.19 -6.92
C GLU A 18 8.41 -11.05 -6.75
N ALA A 19 9.18 -10.73 -7.79
CA ALA A 19 10.22 -9.71 -7.72
C ALA A 19 9.68 -8.28 -7.82
N ALA A 20 8.62 -8.04 -8.59
CA ALA A 20 8.10 -6.70 -8.86
C ALA A 20 7.73 -5.90 -7.59
N PRO A 21 7.02 -6.46 -6.58
CA PRO A 21 6.76 -5.76 -5.31
C PRO A 21 8.02 -5.35 -4.56
N LEU A 22 9.15 -6.03 -4.76
CA LEU A 22 10.41 -5.72 -4.08
C LEU A 22 11.19 -4.62 -4.80
N THR A 23 10.76 -4.20 -5.98
CA THR A 23 11.47 -3.20 -6.79
C THR A 23 10.73 -1.88 -6.90
N ILE A 24 9.52 -1.75 -6.36
CA ILE A 24 8.68 -0.53 -6.44
C ILE A 24 9.30 0.74 -5.84
N GLU A 25 10.28 0.58 -4.95
CA GLU A 25 10.99 1.69 -4.28
C GLU A 25 12.14 2.25 -5.12
N TYR A 26 12.58 1.55 -6.17
CA TYR A 26 13.60 2.07 -7.07
C TYR A 26 13.05 3.24 -7.88
N GLU A 27 13.94 4.14 -8.29
CA GLU A 27 13.54 5.23 -9.18
C GLU A 27 13.31 4.72 -10.60
N PHE A 28 12.37 5.33 -11.32
CA PHE A 28 12.08 4.92 -12.70
C PHE A 28 13.31 4.99 -13.61
N LEU A 29 14.16 6.01 -13.44
CA LEU A 29 15.38 6.14 -14.23
C LEU A 29 16.38 5.02 -13.93
N GLU A 30 16.51 4.62 -12.66
CA GLU A 30 17.34 3.48 -12.27
C GLU A 30 16.83 2.20 -12.93
N VAL A 31 15.53 1.91 -12.81
CA VAL A 31 14.91 0.73 -13.44
C VAL A 31 15.07 0.77 -14.95
N LYS A 32 14.83 1.92 -15.60
CA LYS A 32 14.99 2.06 -17.05
C LYS A 32 16.41 1.76 -17.53
N ASN A 33 17.43 2.22 -16.80
CA ASN A 33 18.83 2.01 -17.15
C ASN A 33 19.29 0.54 -16.99
N GLN A 34 18.50 -0.28 -16.31
CA GLN A 34 18.77 -1.71 -16.16
C GLN A 34 18.32 -2.57 -17.35
N PHE A 35 17.57 -2.02 -18.29
CA PHE A 35 17.08 -2.76 -19.46
C PHE A 35 17.68 -2.22 -20.76
N GLU A 36 17.69 -3.07 -21.79
CA GLU A 36 18.15 -2.70 -23.12
C GLU A 36 17.38 -1.51 -23.69
N LYS A 37 18.06 -0.67 -24.48
CA LYS A 37 17.45 0.51 -25.09
C LYS A 37 16.28 0.07 -25.99
N GLY A 38 15.09 0.60 -25.72
CA GLY A 38 13.86 0.25 -26.44
C GLY A 38 13.01 -0.84 -25.76
N SER A 39 13.48 -1.43 -24.66
CA SER A 39 12.66 -2.34 -23.85
C SER A 39 11.40 -1.64 -23.32
N ARG A 40 10.26 -2.32 -23.40
CA ARG A 40 8.98 -1.87 -22.84
C ARG A 40 8.84 -2.18 -21.34
N ILE A 41 9.67 -3.08 -20.81
CA ILE A 41 9.58 -3.58 -19.42
C ILE A 41 9.63 -2.45 -18.37
N PRO A 42 10.50 -1.42 -18.48
CA PRO A 42 10.51 -0.33 -17.50
C PRO A 42 9.18 0.42 -17.43
N TYR A 43 8.50 0.58 -18.57
CA TYR A 43 7.21 1.28 -18.65
C TYR A 43 6.07 0.44 -18.10
N ILE A 44 6.09 -0.86 -18.39
CA ILE A 44 5.18 -1.85 -17.78
C ILE A 44 5.36 -1.87 -16.25
N TRP A 45 6.60 -1.86 -15.77
CA TRP A 45 6.91 -1.73 -14.35
C TRP A 45 6.42 -0.40 -13.76
N LEU A 46 6.49 0.70 -14.52
CA LEU A 46 5.96 1.99 -14.08
C LEU A 46 4.44 1.95 -13.92
N GLU A 47 3.71 1.35 -14.86
CA GLU A 47 2.26 1.15 -14.77
C GLU A 47 1.89 0.32 -13.53
N TYR A 48 2.64 -0.75 -13.25
CA TYR A 48 2.49 -1.52 -12.02
C TYR A 48 2.75 -0.68 -10.76
N ARG A 49 3.81 0.14 -10.76
CA ARG A 49 4.14 1.04 -9.63
C ARG A 49 3.06 2.11 -9.41
N GLU A 50 2.43 2.63 -10.46
CA GLU A 50 1.34 3.61 -10.34
C GLU A 50 0.11 3.04 -9.61
N GLN A 51 -0.15 1.73 -9.72
CA GLN A 51 -1.19 1.07 -8.93
C GLN A 51 -0.91 1.21 -7.43
N TRP A 52 0.33 0.97 -6.99
CA TRP A 52 0.74 1.19 -5.60
C TRP A 52 0.65 2.65 -5.17
N ALA A 53 1.06 3.58 -6.04
CA ALA A 53 0.97 5.02 -5.76
C ALA A 53 -0.49 5.46 -5.56
N SER A 54 -1.43 4.89 -6.32
CA SER A 54 -2.86 5.17 -6.17
C SER A 54 -3.41 4.70 -4.81
N ILE A 55 -2.95 3.55 -4.31
CA ILE A 55 -3.34 3.01 -3.00
C ILE A 55 -2.77 3.88 -1.89
N ILE A 56 -1.48 4.23 -1.97
CA ILE A 56 -0.85 5.15 -1.02
C ILE A 56 -1.63 6.46 -0.99
N LYS A 57 -1.90 7.07 -2.15
CA LYS A 57 -2.70 8.28 -2.22
C LYS A 57 -4.05 8.10 -1.53
N TRP A 58 -4.75 7.00 -1.79
CA TRP A 58 -6.03 6.69 -1.14
C TRP A 58 -5.91 6.57 0.38
N ILE A 59 -4.88 5.89 0.90
CA ILE A 59 -4.62 5.75 2.34
C ILE A 59 -4.46 7.13 3.00
N TYR A 60 -3.80 8.08 2.34
CA TYR A 60 -3.53 9.40 2.91
C TYR A 60 -4.66 10.41 2.70
N THR A 61 -5.42 10.30 1.61
CA THR A 61 -6.49 11.26 1.27
C THR A 61 -7.85 10.85 1.78
N VAL A 62 -8.14 9.55 1.84
CA VAL A 62 -9.42 9.03 2.31
C VAL A 62 -9.32 8.79 3.81
N ASN A 63 -9.70 9.82 4.57
CA ASN A 63 -10.02 9.61 5.97
C ASN A 63 -11.17 8.57 6.03
N PRO A 64 -10.99 7.39 6.64
CA PRO A 64 -11.97 6.32 6.54
C PRO A 64 -13.35 6.81 7.00
N PRO A 65 -14.42 6.47 6.26
CA PRO A 65 -15.74 7.04 6.49
C PRO A 65 -16.24 6.76 7.91
N ILE A 66 -16.82 7.79 8.52
CA ILE A 66 -17.33 7.74 9.89
C ILE A 66 -18.67 6.98 9.84
N SER A 67 -18.61 5.67 10.03
CA SER A 67 -19.81 4.83 9.91
C SER A 67 -20.73 4.88 11.13
N THR A 68 -20.28 5.43 12.25
CA THR A 68 -21.05 5.53 13.50
C THR A 68 -20.61 6.77 14.27
N GLN A 69 -21.56 7.63 14.63
CA GLN A 69 -21.31 8.72 15.58
C GLN A 69 -21.01 8.14 16.97
N HIS A 70 -20.12 8.79 17.69
CA HIS A 70 -19.90 8.60 19.11
C HIS A 70 -21.09 9.15 19.91
N LYS A 71 -21.15 8.82 21.21
CA LYS A 71 -22.10 9.42 22.15
C LYS A 71 -22.01 10.95 22.08
N GLY A 72 -23.15 11.63 21.95
CA GLY A 72 -23.21 13.08 21.78
C GLY A 72 -23.08 13.57 20.33
N GLY A 73 -23.16 12.68 19.33
CA GLY A 73 -23.15 13.06 17.92
C GLY A 73 -21.77 13.39 17.35
N LEU A 74 -20.71 13.18 18.15
CA LEU A 74 -19.34 13.43 17.72
C LEU A 74 -18.93 12.43 16.64
N SER A 75 -18.24 12.91 15.62
CA SER A 75 -17.84 12.09 14.47
C SER A 75 -16.53 11.33 14.73
N GLU A 76 -15.72 11.79 15.69
CA GLU A 76 -14.49 11.15 16.14
C GLU A 76 -14.18 11.50 17.61
N CYS A 77 -13.40 10.66 18.30
CA CYS A 77 -12.82 11.02 19.59
C CYS A 77 -11.41 11.61 19.42
N ASN A 78 -10.91 12.23 20.48
CA ASN A 78 -9.57 12.79 20.59
C ASN A 78 -8.44 11.77 20.40
N LEU A 79 -8.71 10.46 20.49
CA LEU A 79 -7.72 9.40 20.23
C LEU A 79 -7.52 9.12 18.73
N TRP A 80 -8.49 9.46 17.87
CA TRP A 80 -8.45 9.09 16.46
C TRP A 80 -7.30 9.76 15.71
N LYS A 81 -7.14 11.08 15.85
CA LYS A 81 -6.10 11.82 15.12
C LYS A 81 -4.68 11.34 15.46
N PRO A 82 -4.27 11.23 16.74
CA PRO A 82 -2.94 10.73 17.08
C PRO A 82 -2.67 9.31 16.59
N PHE A 83 -3.69 8.45 16.61
CA PHE A 83 -3.61 7.11 16.04
C PHE A 83 -3.40 7.17 14.52
N TYR A 84 -4.25 7.89 13.79
CA TYR A 84 -4.20 8.00 12.34
C TYR A 84 -2.87 8.56 11.85
N TRP A 85 -2.40 9.66 12.45
CA TRP A 85 -1.10 10.25 12.12
C TRP A 85 0.05 9.29 12.36
N LYS A 86 0.00 8.49 13.43
CA LYS A 86 1.04 7.50 13.69
C LYS A 86 1.07 6.41 12.63
N VAL A 87 -0.09 5.88 12.26
CA VAL A 87 -0.18 4.89 11.19
C VAL A 87 0.40 5.46 9.89
N LEU A 88 0.05 6.70 9.52
CA LEU A 88 0.60 7.33 8.33
C LEU A 88 2.12 7.57 8.43
N GLU A 89 2.63 7.92 9.61
CA GLU A 89 4.06 8.05 9.86
C GLU A 89 4.79 6.70 9.71
N ASP A 90 4.19 5.62 10.21
CA ASP A 90 4.79 4.29 10.14
C ASP A 90 4.76 3.72 8.72
N LEU A 91 3.73 4.03 7.93
CA LEU A 91 3.64 3.64 6.52
C LEU A 91 4.64 4.39 5.60
N LYS A 92 5.05 5.61 5.95
CA LYS A 92 6.05 6.43 5.20
C LYS A 92 5.85 6.51 3.68
N MET A 93 4.60 6.46 3.18
CA MET A 93 4.31 6.39 1.74
C MET A 93 5.09 5.29 1.00
N CYS A 94 5.46 4.23 1.72
CA CYS A 94 6.39 3.20 1.26
C CYS A 94 5.59 1.94 0.96
N PRO A 95 5.50 1.48 -0.29
CA PRO A 95 4.52 0.46 -0.60
C PRO A 95 4.88 -0.93 -0.03
N SER A 96 6.16 -1.22 0.24
CA SER A 96 6.56 -2.41 1.02
C SER A 96 5.97 -2.40 2.44
N ARG A 97 5.83 -1.22 3.05
CA ARG A 97 5.17 -1.04 4.34
C ARG A 97 3.65 -1.06 4.23
N VAL A 98 3.08 -0.54 3.15
CA VAL A 98 1.64 -0.63 2.86
C VAL A 98 1.18 -2.09 2.76
N LYS A 99 1.98 -2.98 2.18
CA LYS A 99 1.71 -4.43 2.19
C LYS A 99 1.61 -5.01 3.61
N ARG A 100 2.22 -4.36 4.59
CA ARG A 100 2.19 -4.72 6.02
C ARG A 100 1.29 -3.79 6.84
N ALA A 101 0.42 -3.00 6.21
CA ALA A 101 -0.47 -2.07 6.89
C ALA A 101 -1.27 -2.75 8.00
N ARG A 102 -1.68 -4.03 7.79
CA ARG A 102 -2.28 -4.88 8.82
C ARG A 102 -1.56 -4.83 10.16
N GLN A 103 -0.29 -5.21 10.11
CA GLN A 103 0.55 -5.37 11.29
C GLN A 103 0.73 -4.04 12.04
N PHE A 104 0.95 -2.94 11.31
CA PHE A 104 1.13 -1.61 11.91
C PHE A 104 -0.14 -1.11 12.59
N ILE A 105 -1.27 -1.23 11.92
CA ILE A 105 -2.54 -0.73 12.45
C ILE A 105 -3.05 -1.58 13.61
N GLU A 106 -2.97 -2.91 13.54
CA GLU A 106 -3.39 -3.79 14.64
C GLU A 106 -2.59 -3.52 15.92
N MET A 107 -1.28 -3.35 15.79
CA MET A 107 -0.41 -2.99 16.92
C MET A 107 -0.82 -1.65 17.56
N ASP A 108 -1.18 -0.65 16.75
CA ASP A 108 -1.56 0.67 17.25
C ASP A 108 -3.02 0.75 17.73
N ILE A 109 -3.93 -0.05 17.17
CA ILE A 109 -5.31 -0.19 17.67
C ILE A 109 -5.27 -0.59 19.14
N THR A 110 -4.51 -1.64 19.46
CA THR A 110 -4.43 -2.19 20.82
C THR A 110 -3.76 -1.24 21.80
N ARG A 111 -2.97 -0.26 21.36
CA ARG A 111 -2.23 0.65 22.26
C ARG A 111 -2.86 2.03 22.40
N LYS A 112 -3.58 2.49 21.38
CA LYS A 112 -4.01 3.90 21.27
C LYS A 112 -5.52 4.07 21.25
N LEU A 113 -6.28 3.02 20.95
CA LEU A 113 -7.73 3.07 20.79
C LEU A 113 -8.47 2.17 21.80
N GLU A 114 -7.78 1.67 22.83
CA GLU A 114 -8.29 0.68 23.81
C GLU A 114 -9.70 0.98 24.32
N ASP A 115 -9.99 2.26 24.60
CA ASP A 115 -11.26 2.68 25.20
C ASP A 115 -12.35 3.11 24.20
N CYS A 116 -12.12 2.95 22.89
CA CYS A 116 -13.04 3.45 21.88
C CYS A 116 -13.42 2.42 20.80
N SER A 117 -14.45 1.62 21.10
CA SER A 117 -15.01 0.63 20.18
C SER A 117 -15.41 1.17 18.79
N HIS A 118 -15.87 2.43 18.71
CA HIS A 118 -16.18 3.10 17.44
C HIS A 118 -14.94 3.35 16.59
N CYS A 119 -13.86 3.86 17.19
CA CYS A 119 -12.59 4.09 16.50
C CYS A 119 -11.89 2.77 16.14
N ILE A 120 -11.95 1.76 17.01
CA ILE A 120 -11.45 0.41 16.70
C ILE A 120 -12.15 -0.13 15.45
N ARG A 121 -13.48 -0.12 15.42
CA ARG A 121 -14.26 -0.58 14.27
C ARG A 121 -13.96 0.23 13.00
N ARG A 122 -13.75 1.55 13.14
CA ARG A 122 -13.35 2.42 12.03
C ARG A 122 -11.99 2.03 11.46
N ALA A 123 -10.99 1.79 12.32
CA ALA A 123 -9.66 1.34 11.92
C ALA A 123 -9.70 -0.04 11.24
N GLN A 124 -10.49 -0.98 11.77
CA GLN A 124 -10.70 -2.30 11.15
C GLN A 124 -11.36 -2.19 9.77
N LYS A 125 -12.39 -1.36 9.60
CA LYS A 125 -12.99 -1.14 8.27
C LYS A 125 -11.99 -0.53 7.29
N TRP A 126 -11.17 0.40 7.76
CA TRP A 126 -10.13 1.02 6.96
C TRP A 126 -9.10 0.01 6.46
N ILE A 127 -8.68 -0.92 7.33
CA ILE A 127 -7.69 -1.94 6.99
C ILE A 127 -8.18 -2.94 5.96
N ILE A 128 -9.40 -3.42 6.15
CA ILE A 128 -10.04 -4.35 5.21
C ILE A 128 -10.17 -3.68 3.83
N ALA A 129 -10.54 -2.39 3.80
CA ALA A 129 -10.61 -1.65 2.54
C ALA A 129 -9.24 -1.42 1.89
N ALA A 130 -8.19 -1.20 2.68
CA ALA A 130 -6.82 -1.08 2.17
C ALA A 130 -6.33 -2.41 1.58
N GLU A 131 -6.58 -3.53 2.25
CA GLU A 131 -6.19 -4.86 1.81
C GLU A 131 -6.92 -5.27 0.54
N ALA A 132 -8.24 -5.05 0.46
CA ALA A 132 -8.99 -5.31 -0.75
C ALA A 132 -8.44 -4.53 -1.96
N LYS A 133 -7.91 -3.32 -1.74
CA LYS A 133 -7.24 -2.55 -2.79
C LYS A 133 -5.88 -3.11 -3.17
N ILE A 134 -5.10 -3.60 -2.19
CA ILE A 134 -3.80 -4.23 -2.43
C ILE A 134 -3.99 -5.55 -3.21
N GLU A 135 -4.97 -6.35 -2.83
CA GLU A 135 -5.33 -7.60 -3.51
C GLU A 135 -5.84 -7.36 -4.95
N ALA A 136 -6.41 -6.18 -5.21
CA ALA A 136 -6.85 -5.79 -6.55
C ALA A 136 -5.71 -5.34 -7.49
N ILE A 137 -4.47 -5.19 -7.00
CA ILE A 137 -3.32 -4.86 -7.84
C ILE A 137 -3.12 -5.99 -8.85
N GLN A 138 -3.08 -5.62 -10.13
CA GLN A 138 -2.78 -6.56 -11.19
C GLN A 138 -1.29 -6.94 -11.13
N PRO A 139 -0.96 -8.25 -11.24
CA PRO A 139 0.43 -8.70 -11.32
C PRO A 139 1.15 -8.04 -12.51
N LEU A 140 2.48 -7.89 -12.42
CA LEU A 140 3.27 -7.27 -13.48
C LEU A 140 3.20 -8.11 -14.77
N SER A 141 3.14 -9.43 -14.63
CA SER A 141 3.02 -10.37 -15.75
C SER A 141 1.79 -10.13 -16.64
N ASN A 142 0.70 -9.54 -16.12
CA ASN A 142 -0.48 -9.20 -16.92
C ASN A 142 -0.23 -8.12 -17.98
N PHE A 143 0.89 -7.43 -17.91
CA PHE A 143 1.26 -6.33 -18.81
C PHE A 143 2.41 -6.69 -19.76
N LEU A 144 3.02 -7.88 -19.62
CA LEU A 144 4.12 -8.39 -20.44
C LEU A 144 3.62 -8.96 -21.77
#